data_AF-A0A353GF67-F1
#
_entry.id   AF-A0A353GF67-F1
#
_cell.length_a   1.000
_cell.length_b   1.000
_cell.length_c   1.000
_cell.angle_alpha   90.00
_cell.angle_beta   90.00
_cell.angle_gamma   90.00
#
_symmetry.space_group_name_H-M   'P 1'
#
loop_
_entity.id
_entity.type
_entity.pdbx_description
1 polymer ?
#
loop_
_entity_poly.entity_id
_entity_poly.type
_entity_poly.pdbx_seq_one_letter_code
_entity_poly.pdbx_strand_id
1 'polypeptide(L)'
;MNLIESFSVSGNTVKIYYDDNPLNPREESDNLSTMVCFHRRYNLGDRHNYRSQDFSGWDEFKARIVADHNPVVMLPLYLMDHSGLTISNNLEPFRALDPAGWDWGMGGFCFVSRKHFVQEFGRKKLTPKMREKIHNIVKSEIEQYDQYLQGEVYGYVVEDENGEHLDSCWGFFGLDYAREQAQAAAENACPRDLTPDLFAAAG
;
A
#
# COMPACT_ATOMS: atom_id res chain seq x y z
N MET A 1 0.54 17.29 13.12
CA MET A 1 1.70 16.39 13.22
C MET A 1 1.70 15.70 14.58
N ASN A 2 1.11 14.52 14.65
CA ASN A 2 1.12 13.68 15.84
C ASN A 2 2.40 12.83 15.82
N LEU A 3 3.35 13.12 16.71
CA LEU A 3 4.59 12.36 16.85
C LEU A 3 4.28 10.95 17.37
N ILE A 4 4.79 9.95 16.67
CA ILE A 4 4.62 8.53 17.01
C ILE A 4 5.81 8.03 17.82
N GLU A 5 7.00 8.22 17.26
CA GLU A 5 8.24 7.79 17.88
C GLU A 5 9.39 8.70 17.49
N SER A 6 10.41 8.72 18.35
CA SER A 6 11.67 9.38 18.08
C SER A 6 12.82 8.53 18.59
N PHE A 7 13.90 8.46 17.81
CA PHE A 7 15.08 7.66 18.10
C PHE A 7 16.31 8.27 17.43
N SER A 8 17.51 7.81 17.79
CA SER A 8 18.77 8.32 17.22
C SER A 8 19.40 7.32 16.27
N VAL A 9 19.94 7.81 15.15
CA VAL A 9 20.69 7.03 14.16
C VAL A 9 21.92 7.83 13.76
N SER A 10 23.11 7.28 14.00
CA SER A 10 24.39 7.92 13.63
C SER A 10 24.56 9.37 14.13
N GLY A 11 24.04 9.68 15.32
CA GLY A 11 24.07 11.02 15.91
C GLY A 11 22.91 11.94 15.47
N ASN A 12 22.14 11.56 14.46
CA ASN A 12 20.96 12.28 14.01
C ASN A 12 19.72 11.87 14.81
N THR A 13 18.81 12.81 15.04
CA THR A 13 17.49 12.55 15.63
C THR A 13 16.49 12.26 14.53
N VAL A 14 15.81 11.11 14.62
CA VAL A 14 14.72 10.72 13.74
C VAL A 14 13.40 10.88 14.48
N LYS A 15 12.39 11.41 13.80
CA LYS A 15 11.02 11.57 14.31
C LYS A 15 10.05 11.03 13.26
N ILE A 16 9.13 10.14 13.66
CA ILE A 16 8.08 9.61 12.79
C ILE A 16 6.74 10.20 13.23
N TYR A 17 5.93 10.61 12.27
CA TYR A 17 4.63 11.24 12.45
C TYR A 17 3.57 10.51 11.64
N TYR A 18 2.31 10.60 12.07
CA TYR A 18 1.20 10.39 11.13
C TYR A 18 1.25 11.44 10.02
N ASP A 19 0.96 11.01 8.80
CA ASP A 19 0.65 11.89 7.70
C ASP A 19 -0.81 12.36 7.85
N ASP A 20 -0.99 13.65 8.15
CA ASP A 20 -2.32 14.25 8.35
C ASP A 20 -3.05 14.51 7.02
N ASN A 21 -2.35 14.39 5.87
CA ASN A 21 -2.93 14.59 4.54
C ASN A 21 -2.38 13.55 3.53
N PRO A 22 -2.64 12.25 3.78
CA PRO A 22 -2.10 11.19 2.95
C PRO A 22 -2.79 11.16 1.58
N LEU A 23 -1.98 10.91 0.55
CA LEU A 23 -2.47 10.67 -0.80
C LEU A 23 -3.25 9.35 -0.87
N ASN A 24 -4.37 9.34 -1.60
CA ASN A 24 -5.18 8.13 -1.79
C ASN A 24 -4.52 7.25 -2.85
N PRO A 25 -3.99 6.06 -2.51
CA PRO A 25 -3.23 5.26 -3.45
C PRO A 25 -4.09 4.73 -4.62
N ARG A 26 -5.43 4.69 -4.51
CA ARG A 26 -6.31 4.29 -5.63
C ARG A 26 -6.67 5.44 -6.58
N GLU A 27 -6.46 6.69 -6.17
CA GLU A 27 -6.71 7.86 -7.04
C GLU A 27 -5.41 8.50 -7.56
N GLU A 28 -4.31 8.36 -6.82
CA GLU A 28 -3.08 9.14 -7.03
C GLU A 28 -1.83 8.28 -7.29
N SER A 29 -1.97 6.95 -7.38
CA SER A 29 -0.89 6.04 -7.76
C SER A 29 -1.19 5.23 -9.03
N ASP A 30 -0.14 4.92 -9.77
CA ASP A 30 -0.20 4.06 -10.95
C ASP A 30 -0.28 2.58 -10.54
N ASN A 31 -1.49 2.12 -10.22
CA ASN A 31 -1.74 0.73 -9.85
C ASN A 31 -1.79 -0.19 -11.07
N LEU A 32 -1.25 -1.40 -10.93
CA LEU A 32 -1.40 -2.46 -11.93
C LEU A 32 -2.81 -3.03 -11.93
N SER A 33 -3.45 -3.14 -10.75
CA SER A 33 -4.77 -3.74 -10.64
C SER A 33 -5.90 -2.73 -10.73
N THR A 34 -7.06 -3.22 -11.16
CA THR A 34 -8.35 -2.56 -11.01
C THR A 34 -9.07 -3.15 -9.79
N MET A 35 -9.47 -2.28 -8.86
CA MET A 35 -10.20 -2.60 -7.65
C MET A 35 -11.64 -2.14 -7.77
N VAL A 36 -12.58 -3.08 -7.86
CA VAL A 36 -14.01 -2.79 -7.95
C VAL A 36 -14.68 -3.16 -6.65
N CYS A 37 -15.21 -2.17 -5.94
CA CYS A 37 -15.81 -2.34 -4.63
C CYS A 37 -17.27 -1.87 -4.62
N PHE A 38 -18.11 -2.57 -3.86
CA PHE A 38 -19.45 -2.12 -3.53
C PHE A 38 -19.55 -1.86 -2.03
N HIS A 39 -19.91 -0.63 -1.67
CA HIS A 39 -20.25 -0.30 -0.30
C HIS A 39 -21.38 0.73 -0.24
N ARG A 40 -22.21 0.65 0.81
CA ARG A 40 -23.41 1.50 0.95
C ARG A 40 -23.11 2.93 1.40
N ARG A 41 -22.02 3.12 2.16
CA ARG A 41 -21.66 4.40 2.80
C ARG A 41 -20.42 5.06 2.19
N TYR A 42 -19.54 4.25 1.60
CA TYR A 42 -18.21 4.68 1.19
C TYR A 42 -18.02 4.39 -0.29
N ASN A 43 -17.30 5.27 -0.96
CA ASN A 43 -16.85 5.04 -2.32
C ASN A 43 -15.42 4.50 -2.24
N LEU A 44 -15.26 3.19 -2.47
CA LEU A 44 -14.00 2.47 -2.25
C LEU A 44 -13.45 1.94 -3.56
N GLY A 45 -12.13 1.76 -3.61
CA GLY A 45 -11.44 1.24 -4.79
C GLY A 45 -11.44 2.26 -5.94
N ASP A 46 -11.39 1.74 -7.17
CA ASP A 46 -11.30 2.56 -8.37
C ASP A 46 -12.69 2.96 -8.87
N ARG A 47 -12.73 4.01 -9.69
CA ARG A 47 -13.96 4.40 -10.39
C ARG A 47 -14.35 3.34 -11.42
N HIS A 48 -15.60 2.90 -11.36
CA HIS A 48 -16.17 1.92 -12.28
C HIS A 48 -17.65 2.19 -12.54
N ASN A 49 -18.20 1.53 -13.57
CA ASN A 49 -19.60 1.65 -13.96
C ASN A 49 -20.48 0.48 -13.50
N TYR A 50 -19.89 -0.53 -12.84
CA TYR A 50 -20.66 -1.63 -12.27
C TYR A 50 -21.57 -1.15 -11.14
N ARG A 51 -22.79 -1.69 -11.06
CA ARG A 51 -23.74 -1.43 -9.97
C ARG A 51 -24.11 -2.76 -9.33
N SER A 52 -24.07 -2.82 -8.00
CA SER A 52 -24.37 -4.05 -7.26
C SER A 52 -25.75 -4.62 -7.55
N GLN A 53 -26.74 -3.76 -7.80
CA GLN A 53 -28.12 -4.12 -8.16
C GLN A 53 -28.25 -4.84 -9.51
N ASP A 54 -27.23 -4.77 -10.37
CA ASP A 54 -27.25 -5.43 -11.69
C ASP A 54 -26.90 -6.93 -11.57
N PHE A 55 -26.59 -7.42 -10.36
CA PHE A 55 -26.15 -8.80 -10.11
C PHE A 55 -26.97 -9.43 -8.97
N SER A 56 -27.31 -10.71 -9.15
CA SER A 56 -27.98 -11.53 -8.13
C SER A 56 -27.03 -11.98 -7.00
N GLY A 57 -25.72 -11.87 -7.21
CA GLY A 57 -24.71 -12.22 -6.22
C GLY A 57 -23.27 -12.10 -6.75
N TRP A 58 -22.30 -12.40 -5.89
CA TRP A 58 -20.88 -12.24 -6.16
C TRP A 58 -20.35 -13.13 -7.29
N ASP A 59 -20.93 -14.32 -7.49
CA ASP A 59 -20.52 -15.22 -8.57
C ASP A 59 -20.91 -14.69 -9.96
N GLU A 60 -22.10 -14.10 -10.09
CA GLU A 60 -22.54 -13.45 -11.32
C GLU A 60 -21.67 -12.22 -11.61
N PHE A 61 -21.40 -11.42 -10.58
CA PHE A 61 -20.53 -10.26 -10.72
C PHE A 61 -19.09 -10.66 -11.11
N LYS A 62 -18.54 -11.70 -10.48
CA LYS A 62 -17.23 -12.28 -10.85
C LYS A 62 -17.22 -12.76 -12.29
N ALA A 63 -18.27 -13.46 -12.73
CA ALA A 63 -18.40 -13.92 -14.11
C ALA A 63 -18.44 -12.73 -15.09
N ARG A 64 -19.10 -11.63 -14.71
CA ARG A 64 -19.13 -10.40 -15.50
C ARG A 64 -17.74 -9.77 -15.64
N ILE A 65 -16.97 -9.64 -14.56
CA ILE A 65 -15.57 -9.15 -14.63
C ILE A 65 -14.74 -10.04 -15.56
N VAL A 66 -14.91 -11.37 -15.47
CA VAL A 66 -14.20 -12.31 -16.33
C VAL A 66 -14.55 -12.10 -17.80
N ALA A 67 -15.82 -11.91 -18.13
CA ALA A 67 -16.28 -11.64 -19.49
C ALA A 67 -15.74 -10.30 -20.03
N ASP A 68 -15.78 -9.24 -19.22
CA ASP A 68 -15.41 -7.89 -19.65
C ASP A 68 -13.90 -7.69 -19.76
N HIS A 69 -13.12 -8.34 -18.88
CA HIS A 69 -11.70 -8.03 -18.70
C HIS A 69 -10.73 -9.20 -18.93
N ASN A 70 -11.22 -10.44 -18.96
CA ASN A 70 -10.40 -11.65 -19.08
C ASN A 70 -9.16 -11.62 -18.16
N PRO A 71 -9.34 -11.53 -16.84
CA PRO A 71 -8.25 -11.20 -15.92
C PRO A 71 -7.15 -12.27 -15.89
N VAL A 72 -5.90 -11.84 -15.77
CA VAL A 72 -4.75 -12.73 -15.57
C VAL A 72 -4.61 -13.17 -14.12
N VAL A 73 -5.02 -12.30 -13.19
CA VAL A 73 -5.09 -12.50 -11.75
C VAL A 73 -6.34 -11.78 -11.27
N MET A 74 -7.06 -12.37 -10.32
CA MET A 74 -8.22 -11.78 -9.68
C MET A 74 -8.31 -12.32 -8.25
N LEU A 75 -8.41 -11.42 -7.28
CA LEU A 75 -8.52 -11.71 -5.86
C LEU A 75 -9.88 -11.21 -5.33
N PRO A 76 -10.54 -11.97 -4.45
CA PRO A 76 -11.70 -11.45 -3.74
C PRO A 76 -11.27 -10.32 -2.82
N LEU A 77 -12.19 -9.41 -2.51
CA LEU A 77 -12.03 -8.43 -1.46
C LEU A 77 -13.15 -8.61 -0.44
N TYR A 78 -12.74 -8.66 0.82
CA TYR A 78 -13.61 -8.60 1.97
C TYR A 78 -13.40 -7.25 2.64
N LEU A 79 -14.47 -6.72 3.24
CA LEU A 79 -14.48 -5.45 3.95
C LEU A 79 -15.09 -5.68 5.32
N MET A 80 -14.49 -5.07 6.34
CA MET A 80 -15.05 -4.92 7.68
C MET A 80 -15.28 -3.44 7.99
N ASP A 81 -16.48 -3.10 8.48
CA ASP A 81 -16.91 -1.73 8.85
C ASP A 81 -17.29 -1.74 10.34
N HIS A 82 -16.30 -1.59 11.23
CA HIS A 82 -16.48 -1.62 12.69
C HIS A 82 -15.76 -0.44 13.38
N SER A 83 -16.32 0.77 13.23
CA SER A 83 -15.73 2.05 13.70
C SER A 83 -14.44 2.48 12.98
N GLY A 84 -14.07 1.73 11.94
CA GLY A 84 -12.98 1.95 11.01
C GLY A 84 -13.17 0.99 9.83
N LEU A 85 -12.46 1.22 8.73
CA LEU A 85 -12.51 0.36 7.56
C LEU A 85 -11.23 -0.45 7.47
N THR A 86 -11.39 -1.76 7.27
CA THR A 86 -10.29 -2.61 6.86
C THR A 86 -10.74 -3.57 5.76
N ILE A 87 -9.87 -3.79 4.79
CA ILE A 87 -10.09 -4.70 3.67
C ILE A 87 -9.03 -5.78 3.64
N SER A 88 -9.39 -6.94 3.09
CA SER A 88 -8.43 -8.01 2.87
C SER A 88 -8.86 -8.90 1.72
N ASN A 89 -7.90 -9.53 1.05
CA ASN A 89 -8.18 -10.66 0.16
C ASN A 89 -8.26 -12.01 0.89
N ASN A 90 -8.08 -12.01 2.22
CA ASN A 90 -8.19 -13.17 3.08
C ASN A 90 -9.35 -12.97 4.06
N LEU A 91 -10.29 -13.93 4.07
CA LEU A 91 -11.48 -13.86 4.92
C LEU A 91 -11.24 -14.33 6.35
N GLU A 92 -10.22 -15.14 6.58
CA GLU A 92 -10.01 -15.83 7.85
C GLU A 92 -9.80 -14.88 9.04
N PRO A 93 -9.05 -13.76 8.92
CA PRO A 93 -8.93 -12.80 10.02
C PRO A 93 -10.28 -12.20 10.45
N PHE A 94 -11.16 -11.89 9.50
CA PHE A 94 -12.47 -11.31 9.81
C PHE A 94 -13.41 -12.34 10.44
N ARG A 95 -13.40 -13.58 9.95
CA ARG A 95 -14.13 -14.69 10.58
C ARG A 95 -13.66 -14.99 11.98
N ALA A 96 -12.36 -14.87 12.25
CA ALA A 96 -11.81 -15.09 13.58
C ALA A 96 -12.23 -13.98 14.56
N LEU A 97 -12.31 -12.73 14.09
CA LEU A 97 -12.67 -11.57 14.91
C LEU A 97 -14.19 -11.46 15.13
N ASP A 98 -14.99 -11.66 14.09
CA ASP A 98 -16.45 -11.62 14.12
C ASP A 98 -17.03 -12.87 13.43
N PRO A 99 -17.11 -14.02 14.12
CA PRO A 99 -17.62 -15.27 13.53
C PRO A 99 -19.09 -15.19 13.08
N ALA A 100 -19.86 -14.23 13.61
CA ALA A 100 -21.27 -14.05 13.29
C ALA A 100 -21.48 -13.26 11.99
N GLY A 101 -20.45 -12.55 11.50
CA GLY A 101 -20.48 -11.81 10.24
C GLY A 101 -21.42 -10.62 10.27
N TRP A 102 -21.46 -9.90 11.39
CA TRP A 102 -22.26 -8.69 11.54
C TRP A 102 -21.60 -7.51 10.82
N ASP A 103 -20.28 -7.41 10.92
CA ASP A 103 -19.55 -6.22 10.50
C ASP A 103 -18.68 -6.43 9.26
N TRP A 104 -18.61 -7.66 8.73
CA TRP A 104 -17.85 -7.95 7.51
C TRP A 104 -18.63 -8.71 6.44
N GLY A 105 -18.16 -8.60 5.21
CA GLY A 105 -18.69 -9.33 4.05
C GLY A 105 -17.77 -9.23 2.85
N MET A 106 -18.16 -9.84 1.72
CA MET A 106 -17.50 -9.51 0.46
C MET A 106 -17.75 -8.03 0.13
N GLY A 107 -16.69 -7.34 -0.25
CA GLY A 107 -16.68 -5.95 -0.66
C GLY A 107 -16.41 -5.77 -2.15
N GLY A 108 -15.85 -6.76 -2.86
CA GLY A 108 -15.48 -6.57 -4.26
C GLY A 108 -14.51 -7.59 -4.83
N PHE A 109 -13.85 -7.18 -5.91
CA PHE A 109 -12.73 -7.91 -6.52
C PHE A 109 -11.62 -6.94 -6.93
N CYS A 110 -10.37 -7.40 -6.79
CA CYS A 110 -9.19 -6.73 -7.29
C CYS A 110 -8.54 -7.58 -8.38
N PHE A 111 -8.33 -7.04 -9.57
CA PHE A 111 -7.90 -7.85 -10.72
C PHE A 111 -6.97 -7.11 -11.68
N VAL A 112 -6.19 -7.87 -12.44
CA VAL A 112 -5.39 -7.34 -13.56
C VAL A 112 -5.96 -7.89 -14.85
N SER A 113 -6.48 -7.00 -15.70
CA SER A 113 -7.04 -7.41 -17.01
C SER A 113 -5.97 -7.97 -17.93
N ARG A 114 -6.33 -8.87 -18.87
CA ARG A 114 -5.40 -9.31 -19.93
C ARG A 114 -4.83 -8.13 -20.70
N LYS A 115 -5.67 -7.14 -20.99
CA LYS A 115 -5.28 -5.92 -21.72
C LYS A 115 -4.16 -5.19 -20.98
N HIS A 116 -4.36 -4.88 -19.70
CA HIS A 116 -3.37 -4.16 -18.90
C HIS A 116 -2.09 -4.96 -18.74
N PHE A 117 -2.19 -6.27 -18.50
CA PHE A 117 -1.02 -7.16 -18.48
C PHE A 117 -0.16 -7.07 -19.76
N VAL A 118 -0.78 -7.08 -20.94
CA VAL A 118 -0.04 -6.99 -22.21
C VAL A 118 0.59 -5.61 -22.38
N GLN A 119 -0.11 -4.55 -21.96
CA GLN A 119 0.38 -3.17 -22.03
C GLN A 119 1.60 -2.97 -21.12
N GLU A 120 1.50 -3.38 -19.86
CA GLU A 120 2.55 -3.15 -18.86
C GLU A 120 3.79 -4.01 -19.11
N PHE A 121 3.61 -5.30 -19.43
CA PHE A 121 4.74 -6.24 -19.52
C PHE A 121 5.21 -6.50 -20.95
N GLY A 122 4.54 -5.96 -21.97
CA GLY A 122 4.86 -6.19 -23.38
C GLY A 122 4.80 -7.65 -23.82
N ARG A 123 4.08 -8.51 -23.08
CA ARG A 123 4.07 -9.97 -23.26
C ARG A 123 2.65 -10.51 -23.34
N LYS A 124 2.42 -11.46 -24.25
CA LYS A 124 1.12 -12.14 -24.40
C LYS A 124 0.97 -13.41 -23.57
N LYS A 125 2.07 -14.13 -23.33
CA LYS A 125 2.07 -15.39 -22.59
C LYS A 125 2.23 -15.15 -21.10
N LEU A 126 1.28 -15.62 -20.32
CA LEU A 126 1.35 -15.64 -18.86
C LEU A 126 2.04 -16.92 -18.39
N THR A 127 3.23 -16.80 -17.83
CA THR A 127 3.94 -17.92 -17.19
C THR A 127 3.52 -18.07 -15.73
N PRO A 128 3.71 -19.24 -15.09
CA PRO A 128 3.43 -19.41 -13.66
C PRO A 128 4.16 -18.39 -12.78
N LYS A 129 5.47 -18.20 -12.99
CA LYS A 129 6.29 -17.20 -12.26
C LYS A 129 5.75 -15.77 -12.44
N MET A 130 5.29 -15.42 -13.63
CA MET A 130 4.72 -14.09 -13.87
C MET A 130 3.35 -13.95 -13.19
N ARG A 131 2.52 -15.00 -13.20
CA ARG A 131 1.25 -15.01 -12.49
C ARG A 131 1.45 -14.82 -10.98
N GLU A 132 2.45 -15.49 -10.40
CA GLU A 132 2.81 -15.33 -8.98
C GLU A 132 3.32 -13.91 -8.69
N LYS A 133 4.19 -13.35 -9.54
CA LYS A 133 4.63 -11.95 -9.40
C LYS A 133 3.44 -10.99 -9.39
N ILE A 134 2.52 -11.12 -10.36
CA ILE A 134 1.34 -10.26 -10.45
C ILE A 134 0.45 -10.46 -9.24
N HIS A 135 0.23 -11.70 -8.82
CA HIS A 135 -0.54 -12.01 -7.61
C HIS A 135 0.00 -11.27 -6.37
N ASN A 136 1.32 -11.26 -6.18
CA ASN A 136 1.93 -10.56 -5.06
C ASN A 136 1.83 -9.04 -5.17
N ILE A 137 1.90 -8.48 -6.39
CA ILE A 137 1.65 -7.06 -6.64
C ILE A 137 0.21 -6.70 -6.25
N VAL A 138 -0.79 -7.45 -6.74
CA VAL A 138 -2.20 -7.17 -6.41
C VAL A 138 -2.42 -7.27 -4.90
N LYS A 139 -1.80 -8.25 -4.22
CA LYS A 139 -1.89 -8.37 -2.77
C LYS A 139 -1.31 -7.14 -2.06
N SER A 140 -0.13 -6.67 -2.49
CA SER A 140 0.51 -5.47 -1.96
C SER A 140 -0.33 -4.21 -2.18
N GLU A 141 -0.98 -4.05 -3.35
CA GLU A 141 -1.87 -2.91 -3.62
C GLU A 141 -3.12 -2.92 -2.72
N ILE A 142 -3.61 -4.12 -2.35
CA ILE A 142 -4.71 -4.26 -1.38
C ILE A 142 -4.24 -3.88 0.02
N GLU A 143 -3.08 -4.38 0.45
CA GLU A 143 -2.50 -4.05 1.77
C GLU A 143 -2.20 -2.56 1.91
N GLN A 144 -1.69 -1.92 0.85
CA GLN A 144 -1.45 -0.48 0.84
C GLN A 144 -2.74 0.33 0.97
N TYR A 145 -3.79 -0.07 0.25
CA TYR A 145 -5.08 0.61 0.36
C TYR A 145 -5.76 0.35 1.71
N ASP A 146 -5.58 -0.82 2.29
CA ASP A 146 -6.02 -1.11 3.66
C ASP A 146 -5.34 -0.20 4.70
N GLN A 147 -4.02 -0.03 4.61
CA GLN A 147 -3.26 0.90 5.46
C GLN A 147 -3.75 2.35 5.30
N TYR A 148 -4.06 2.78 4.08
CA TYR A 148 -4.69 4.07 3.83
C TYR A 148 -6.04 4.22 4.55
N LEU A 149 -6.92 3.22 4.43
CA LEU A 149 -8.24 3.23 5.05
C LEU A 149 -8.19 3.24 6.59
N GLN A 150 -7.15 2.64 7.17
CA GLN A 150 -6.90 2.62 8.60
C GLN A 150 -6.17 3.89 9.11
N GLY A 151 -5.73 4.78 8.21
CA GLY A 151 -4.94 5.96 8.57
C GLY A 151 -3.50 5.62 8.97
N GLU A 152 -3.00 4.43 8.61
CA GLU A 152 -1.63 3.99 8.85
C GLU A 152 -0.69 4.53 7.76
N VAL A 153 -0.66 5.85 7.63
CA VAL A 153 0.22 6.58 6.72
C VAL A 153 1.10 7.52 7.52
N TYR A 154 2.39 7.51 7.20
CA TYR A 154 3.41 8.12 8.02
C TYR A 154 4.39 8.95 7.19
N GLY A 155 5.06 9.87 7.87
CA GLY A 155 6.27 10.51 7.37
C GLY A 155 7.32 10.62 8.46
N TYR A 156 8.55 10.89 8.06
CA TYR A 156 9.66 11.10 8.97
C TYR A 156 10.29 12.47 8.78
N VAL A 157 10.96 12.92 9.84
CA VAL A 157 11.89 14.05 9.83
C VAL A 157 13.20 13.59 10.47
N VAL A 158 14.31 13.90 9.82
CA VAL A 158 15.67 13.71 10.33
C VAL A 158 16.25 15.09 10.67
N GLU A 159 16.81 15.20 11.87
CA GLU A 159 17.50 16.39 12.36
C GLU A 159 18.92 16.04 12.81
N ASP A 160 19.86 16.98 12.70
CA ASP A 160 21.22 16.81 13.22
C ASP A 160 21.29 16.95 14.76
N GLU A 161 22.49 16.93 15.33
CA GLU A 161 22.72 17.09 16.77
C GLU A 161 22.32 18.47 17.32
N ASN A 162 22.23 19.48 16.46
CA ASN A 162 21.81 20.84 16.80
C ASN A 162 20.30 21.06 16.62
N GLY A 163 19.58 20.06 16.11
CA GLY A 163 18.17 20.15 15.75
C GLY A 163 17.93 20.80 14.39
N GLU A 164 18.96 20.96 13.56
CA GLU A 164 18.81 21.42 12.19
C GLU A 164 18.23 20.32 11.30
N HIS A 165 17.25 20.68 10.47
CA HIS A 165 16.58 19.76 9.57
C HIS A 165 17.54 19.24 8.48
N LEU A 166 17.67 17.91 8.36
CA LEU A 166 18.50 17.25 7.36
C LEU A 166 17.67 16.65 6.21
N ASP A 167 16.59 15.94 6.53
CA ASP A 167 15.74 15.27 5.54
C ASP A 167 14.31 15.07 6.06
N SER A 168 13.35 14.94 5.15
CA SER A 168 12.01 14.43 5.45
C SER A 168 11.35 13.84 4.23
N CYS A 169 10.55 12.80 4.46
CA CYS A 169 9.69 12.22 3.43
C CYS A 169 8.39 11.72 4.06
N TRP A 170 7.31 11.73 3.29
CA TRP A 170 5.94 11.49 3.73
C TRP A 170 5.24 10.50 2.77
N GLY A 171 4.05 10.02 3.14
CA GLY A 171 3.29 9.07 2.33
C GLY A 171 3.74 7.60 2.45
N PHE A 172 4.36 7.21 3.57
CA PHE A 172 4.71 5.81 3.82
C PHE A 172 3.54 5.05 4.42
N PHE A 173 3.04 4.04 3.71
CA PHE A 173 1.99 3.16 4.21
C PHE A 173 2.59 2.08 5.13
N GLY A 174 2.17 2.08 6.40
CA GLY A 174 2.68 1.19 7.45
C GLY A 174 3.90 1.74 8.21
N LEU A 175 3.84 1.62 9.54
CA LEU A 175 4.86 2.19 10.45
C LEU A 175 6.23 1.53 10.27
N ASP A 176 6.28 0.22 10.11
CA ASP A 176 7.55 -0.50 9.97
C ASP A 176 8.30 -0.07 8.71
N TYR A 177 7.58 0.10 7.59
CA TYR A 177 8.18 0.60 6.35
C TYR A 177 8.66 2.05 6.50
N ALA A 178 7.85 2.91 7.14
CA ALA A 178 8.26 4.28 7.44
C ALA A 178 9.55 4.33 8.30
N ARG A 179 9.67 3.43 9.28
CA ARG A 179 10.85 3.30 10.14
C ARG A 179 12.09 2.88 9.35
N GLU A 180 11.96 1.90 8.48
CA GLU A 180 13.06 1.46 7.59
C GLU A 180 13.55 2.60 6.69
N GLN A 181 12.63 3.36 6.08
CA GLN A 181 12.98 4.49 5.23
C GLN A 181 13.63 5.64 6.02
N ALA A 182 13.13 5.92 7.23
CA ALA A 182 13.67 6.95 8.10
C ALA A 182 15.10 6.61 8.59
N GLN A 183 15.35 5.33 8.91
CA GLN A 183 16.69 4.86 9.27
C GLN A 183 17.66 5.02 8.11
N ALA A 184 17.29 4.56 6.92
CA ALA A 184 18.13 4.70 5.72
C ALA A 184 18.42 6.18 5.39
N ALA A 185 17.45 7.07 5.55
CA ALA A 185 17.65 8.51 5.34
C ALA A 185 18.65 9.09 6.34
N ALA A 186 18.50 8.77 7.63
CA ALA A 186 19.40 9.25 8.67
C ALA A 186 20.84 8.73 8.53
N GLU A 187 21.02 7.48 8.10
CA GLU A 187 22.34 6.91 7.79
C GLU A 187 23.01 7.61 6.61
N ASN A 188 22.25 7.97 5.57
CA ASN A 188 22.76 8.65 4.39
C ASN A 188 23.04 10.14 4.62
N ALA A 189 22.33 10.77 5.56
CA ALA A 189 22.53 12.16 5.95
C ALA A 189 23.78 12.38 6.82
N CYS A 190 24.29 11.32 7.46
CA CYS A 190 25.55 11.39 8.18
C CYS A 190 26.68 11.73 7.19
N PRO A 191 27.47 12.78 7.42
CA PRO A 191 28.69 13.01 6.67
C PRO A 191 29.52 11.73 6.75
N ARG A 192 29.81 11.10 5.62
CA ARG A 192 30.90 10.12 5.59
C ARG A 192 32.12 10.92 6.00
N ASP A 193 32.74 10.57 7.12
CA ASP A 193 34.05 11.11 7.48
C ASP A 193 34.92 11.05 6.23
N LEU A 194 35.14 12.21 5.61
CA LEU A 194 36.23 12.40 4.67
C LEU A 194 37.46 12.31 5.55
N THR A 195 37.98 11.11 5.79
CA THR A 195 39.29 10.95 6.39
C THR A 195 40.27 11.72 5.51
N PRO A 196 40.90 12.82 5.98
CA PRO A 196 41.90 13.52 5.21
C PRO A 196 43.24 12.83 5.46
N ASP A 197 43.36 11.55 5.11
CA ASP A 197 44.60 10.79 5.27
C ASP A 197 45.06 10.23 3.92
N LEU A 198 45.68 11.09 3.10
CA LEU A 198 46.61 10.66 2.05
C LEU A 198 47.61 11.74 1.56
N PHE A 199 47.78 12.86 2.28
CA PHE A 199 48.84 13.83 1.98
C PHE A 199 49.69 14.15 3.22
N ALA A 200 50.45 13.17 3.70
CA ALA A 200 51.56 13.42 4.65
C ALA A 200 52.61 12.31 4.62
N ALA A 201 53.27 12.07 3.48
CA ALA A 201 54.57 11.37 3.43
C ALA A 201 55.27 11.56 2.07
N ALA A 202 55.84 12.75 1.84
CA ALA A 202 56.94 12.94 0.91
C ALA A 202 57.62 14.28 1.21
N GLY A 203 58.46 14.27 2.24
CA GLY A 203 59.44 15.32 2.57
C GLY A 203 60.74 14.67 2.95
#